data_AF-A0A022W5B4-F1
#
_entry.id   AF-A0A022W5B4-F1
#
_cell.length_a   1.000
_cell.length_b   1.000
_cell.length_c   1.000
_cell.angle_alpha   90.00
_cell.angle_beta   90.00
_cell.angle_gamma   90.00
#
_symmetry.space_group_name_H-M   'P 1'
#
loop_
_entity.id
_entity.type
_entity.pdbx_description
1 polymer ?
#
loop_
_entity_poly.entity_id
_entity_poly.type
_entity_poly.pdbx_seq_one_letter_code
_entity_poly.pdbx_strand_id
1 'polypeptide(L)'
;MANAHTGVYLTDLTFIEDGIPSLTQSDLINFNKRTKTAEVIRDIQQYQNAPYQLIPVPELQEYVLNNMQAAGDVHDMYERSLEIEPREREDEKIARYGKHYYDPSAVALPVGWHTLIVP
;
A
#
# COMPACT_ATOMS: atom_id res chain seq x y z
N MET A 1 -15.53 2.51 -14.46
CA MET A 1 -16.20 3.38 -13.47
C MET A 1 -15.53 3.13 -12.14
N ALA A 2 -15.03 4.18 -11.49
CA ALA A 2 -14.07 4.10 -10.41
C ALA A 2 -14.71 3.49 -9.16
N ASN A 3 -14.19 2.35 -8.71
CA ASN A 3 -14.41 1.85 -7.37
C ASN A 3 -13.66 2.79 -6.44
N ALA A 4 -14.33 3.84 -5.98
CA ALA A 4 -13.75 4.84 -5.10
C ALA A 4 -13.13 4.14 -3.89
N HIS A 5 -11.81 4.24 -3.79
CA HIS A 5 -11.03 3.69 -2.69
C HIS A 5 -11.62 4.20 -1.37
N THR A 6 -12.29 3.34 -0.59
CA THR A 6 -12.95 3.71 0.68
C THR A 6 -12.04 4.52 1.61
N GLY A 7 -10.73 4.29 1.53
CA GLY A 7 -9.72 5.07 2.25
C GLY A 7 -9.74 6.57 1.95
N VAL A 8 -10.02 7.01 0.73
CA VAL A 8 -10.06 8.44 0.37
C VAL A 8 -11.19 9.15 1.09
N TYR A 9 -12.41 8.60 1.02
CA TYR A 9 -13.54 9.18 1.74
C TYR A 9 -13.35 9.16 3.26
N LEU A 10 -12.73 8.10 3.80
CA LEU A 10 -12.41 8.05 5.22
C LEU A 10 -11.42 9.16 5.60
N THR A 11 -10.37 9.37 4.80
CA THR A 11 -9.41 10.45 5.01
C THR A 11 -10.09 11.82 4.96
N ASP A 12 -10.96 12.06 3.98
CA ASP A 12 -11.70 13.32 3.88
C ASP A 12 -12.59 13.56 5.10
N LEU A 13 -13.30 12.52 5.56
CA LEU A 13 -14.13 12.60 6.77
C LEU A 13 -13.28 12.90 8.01
N THR A 14 -12.14 12.25 8.17
CA THR A 14 -11.22 12.52 9.30
C THR A 14 -10.66 13.95 9.25
N PHE A 15 -10.28 14.43 8.07
CA PHE A 15 -9.74 15.79 7.91
C PHE A 15 -10.79 16.86 8.18
N ILE A 16 -12.05 16.62 7.79
CA ILE A 16 -13.16 17.53 8.13
C ILE A 16 -13.43 17.51 9.63
N GLU A 17 -13.43 16.33 10.26
CA GLU A 17 -13.73 16.19 11.68
C GLU A 17 -12.68 16.90 12.55
N ASP A 18 -11.40 16.69 12.25
CA ASP A 18 -10.28 17.23 13.01
C ASP A 18 -9.96 18.69 12.64
N GLY A 19 -10.17 19.08 11.38
CA GLY A 19 -9.79 20.41 10.87
C GLY A 19 -10.84 21.50 11.07
N ILE A 20 -12.11 21.14 11.30
CA ILE A 20 -13.21 22.12 11.42
C ILE A 20 -13.90 21.98 12.78
N PRO A 21 -13.92 23.04 13.62
CA PRO A 21 -14.63 23.02 14.89
C PRO A 21 -16.14 22.79 14.71
N SER A 22 -16.73 22.01 15.62
CA SER A 22 -18.18 21.70 15.61
C SER A 22 -19.07 22.89 15.99
N LEU A 23 -18.50 23.86 16.71
CA LEU A 23 -19.16 25.11 17.10
C LEU A 23 -18.38 26.30 16.53
N THR A 24 -19.09 27.39 16.27
CA THR A 24 -18.47 28.68 15.96
C THR A 24 -17.91 29.31 17.25
N GLN A 25 -17.17 30.41 17.11
CA GLN A 25 -16.66 31.18 18.26
C GLN A 25 -17.77 31.74 19.17
N SER A 26 -19.02 31.72 18.71
CA SER A 26 -20.21 32.20 19.43
C SER A 26 -21.04 31.05 20.02
N ASP A 27 -20.47 29.84 20.13
CA ASP A 27 -21.15 28.61 20.59
C ASP A 27 -22.36 28.18 19.76
N LEU A 28 -22.44 28.60 18.48
CA LEU A 28 -23.47 28.14 17.54
C LEU A 28 -22.99 26.95 16.74
N ILE A 29 -23.91 26.11 16.25
CA ILE A 29 -23.56 24.97 15.39
C ILE A 29 -22.85 25.45 14.13
N ASN A 30 -21.68 24.88 13.85
CA ASN A 30 -20.94 25.18 12.64
C ASN A 30 -21.51 24.39 11.44
N PHE A 31 -22.43 25.00 10.71
CA PHE A 31 -23.03 24.39 9.52
C PHE A 31 -22.04 24.11 8.39
N ASN A 32 -20.92 24.84 8.30
CA ASN A 32 -19.90 24.57 7.29
C ASN A 32 -19.33 23.14 7.45
N LYS A 33 -19.03 22.74 8.69
CA LYS A 33 -18.62 21.36 9.00
C LYS A 33 -19.67 20.36 8.52
N ARG A 34 -20.94 20.61 8.87
CA ARG A 34 -22.05 19.71 8.52
C ARG A 34 -22.27 19.58 7.02
N THR A 35 -22.20 20.69 6.29
CA THR A 35 -22.32 20.70 4.83
C THR A 35 -21.20 19.88 4.19
N LYS A 36 -19.94 20.09 4.59
CA LYS A 36 -18.80 19.34 4.04
C LYS A 36 -18.88 17.85 4.32
N THR A 37 -19.23 17.45 5.55
CA THR A 37 -19.47 16.04 5.87
C THR A 37 -20.60 15.45 5.03
N ALA A 38 -21.70 16.19 4.84
CA ALA A 38 -22.84 15.74 4.04
C ALA A 38 -22.50 15.59 2.55
N GLU A 39 -21.64 16.45 2.00
CA GLU A 39 -21.15 16.33 0.62
C GLU A 39 -20.42 15.00 0.40
N VAL A 40 -19.49 14.64 1.30
CA VAL A 40 -18.75 13.37 1.22
C VAL A 40 -19.71 12.17 1.33
N ILE A 41 -20.67 12.21 2.26
CA ILE A 41 -21.65 11.14 2.43
C ILE A 41 -22.55 11.00 1.18
N ARG A 42 -22.98 12.12 0.61
CA ARG A 42 -23.83 12.10 -0.60
C ARG A 42 -23.11 11.43 -1.76
N ASP A 43 -21.82 11.72 -1.93
CA ASP A 43 -21.03 11.13 -3.00
C ASP A 43 -20.86 9.61 -2.79
N ILE A 44 -20.64 9.16 -1.54
CA ILE A 44 -20.64 7.71 -1.21
C ILE A 44 -21.99 7.06 -1.59
N GLN A 45 -23.10 7.67 -1.20
CA GLN A 45 -24.44 7.14 -1.46
C GLN A 45 -24.73 7.03 -2.95
N GLN A 46 -24.24 7.96 -3.77
CA GLN A 46 -24.40 7.90 -5.22
C GLN A 46 -23.85 6.59 -5.80
N TYR A 47 -22.69 6.13 -5.31
CA TYR A 47 -22.08 4.89 -5.78
C TYR A 47 -22.69 3.63 -5.15
N GLN A 48 -23.24 3.73 -3.94
CA GLN A 48 -23.94 2.60 -3.29
C GLN A 48 -25.30 2.29 -3.93
N ASN A 49 -25.95 3.28 -4.54
CA ASN A 49 -27.28 3.15 -5.12
C ASN A 49 -27.32 2.36 -6.45
N ALA A 50 -26.17 1.99 -7.01
CA ALA A 50 -26.09 1.25 -8.26
C ALA A 50 -25.89 -0.26 -7.99
N PRO A 51 -26.92 -1.11 -8.10
CA PRO A 51 -26.76 -2.55 -7.91
C PRO A 51 -26.00 -3.17 -9.09
N TYR A 52 -25.21 -4.21 -8.80
CA TYR A 52 -24.59 -5.02 -9.84
C TYR A 52 -25.62 -5.90 -10.54
N GLN A 53 -25.52 -6.00 -11.88
CA GLN A 53 -26.34 -6.92 -12.67
C GLN A 53 -25.73 -8.33 -12.69
N LEU A 54 -25.58 -8.92 -11.50
CA LEU A 54 -25.02 -10.26 -11.31
C LEU A 54 -26.04 -11.18 -10.65
N ILE A 55 -25.99 -12.46 -10.99
CA ILE A 55 -26.80 -13.50 -10.33
C ILE A 55 -26.05 -13.97 -9.08
N PRO A 56 -26.65 -13.88 -7.89
CA PRO A 56 -26.00 -14.35 -6.66
C PRO A 56 -25.89 -15.88 -6.68
N VAL A 57 -24.71 -16.39 -6.29
CA VAL A 57 -24.45 -17.82 -6.11
C VAL A 57 -24.08 -18.02 -4.63
N PRO A 58 -25.01 -18.50 -3.78
CA PRO A 58 -24.81 -18.57 -2.33
C PRO A 58 -23.56 -19.35 -1.91
N GLU A 59 -23.27 -20.45 -2.59
CA GLU A 59 -22.13 -21.32 -2.28
C GLU A 59 -20.80 -20.59 -2.50
N LEU A 60 -20.70 -19.77 -3.56
CA LEU A 60 -19.52 -18.97 -3.83
C LEU A 60 -19.40 -17.80 -2.84
N GLN A 61 -20.52 -17.18 -2.47
CA GLN A 61 -20.53 -16.11 -1.47
C GLN A 61 -20.05 -16.62 -0.11
N GLU A 62 -20.58 -17.75 0.34
CA GLU A 62 -20.17 -18.42 1.58
C GLU A 62 -18.70 -18.83 1.53
N TYR A 63 -18.26 -19.44 0.44
CA TYR A 63 -16.84 -19.82 0.27
C TYR A 63 -15.92 -18.60 0.41
N VAL A 64 -16.22 -17.49 -0.27
CA VAL A 64 -15.42 -16.27 -0.21
C VAL A 64 -15.41 -15.70 1.21
N LEU A 65 -16.58 -15.57 1.85
CA LEU A 65 -16.69 -15.01 3.21
C LEU A 65 -15.92 -15.86 4.23
N ASN A 66 -16.06 -17.18 4.18
CA ASN A 66 -15.37 -18.10 5.09
C ASN A 66 -13.85 -18.03 4.91
N ASN A 67 -13.34 -17.99 3.67
CA ASN A 67 -11.90 -17.88 3.42
C ASN A 67 -11.34 -16.49 3.77
N MET A 68 -12.12 -15.42 3.63
CA MET A 68 -11.70 -14.08 4.07
C MET A 68 -11.59 -14.01 5.60
N GLN A 69 -12.51 -14.64 6.34
CA GLN A 69 -12.45 -14.70 7.80
C GLN A 69 -11.34 -15.63 8.30
N ALA A 70 -11.07 -16.72 7.56
CA ALA A 70 -9.99 -17.65 7.85
C ALA A 70 -8.61 -17.18 7.34
N ALA A 71 -8.50 -15.95 6.81
CA ALA A 71 -7.22 -15.41 6.40
C ALA A 71 -6.26 -15.41 7.59
N GLY A 72 -5.11 -16.07 7.40
CA GLY A 72 -4.07 -16.22 8.42
C GLY A 72 -3.44 -14.89 8.84
N ASP A 73 -2.71 -14.91 9.95
CA ASP A 73 -2.03 -13.73 10.44
C ASP A 73 -1.00 -13.22 9.42
N VAL A 74 -0.86 -11.90 9.33
CA VAL A 74 0.06 -11.26 8.37
C VAL A 74 1.50 -11.71 8.63
N HIS A 75 1.85 -11.99 9.89
CA HIS A 75 3.15 -12.51 10.26
C HIS A 75 3.41 -13.90 9.65
N ASP A 76 2.46 -14.83 9.81
CA ASP A 76 2.56 -16.19 9.26
C ASP A 76 2.67 -16.15 7.73
N MET A 77 1.92 -15.26 7.08
CA MET A 77 1.99 -15.07 5.63
C MET A 77 3.36 -14.53 5.19
N TYR A 78 3.96 -13.63 5.96
CA TYR A 78 5.30 -13.12 5.69
C TYR A 78 6.37 -14.19 5.88
N GLU A 79 6.30 -14.99 6.95
CA GLU A 79 7.21 -16.12 7.16
C GLU A 79 7.12 -17.13 6.01
N ARG A 80 5.90 -17.49 5.61
CA ARG A 80 5.68 -18.39 4.48
C ARG A 80 6.21 -17.81 3.16
N SER A 81 6.11 -16.51 2.96
CA SER A 81 6.72 -15.83 1.81
C SER A 81 8.24 -15.99 1.81
N LEU A 82 8.91 -15.89 2.97
CA LEU A 82 10.35 -16.06 3.09
C LEU A 82 10.81 -17.50 2.88
N GLU A 83 9.98 -18.49 3.24
CA GLU A 83 10.25 -19.90 2.95
C GLU A 83 10.19 -20.19 1.44
N ILE A 84 9.22 -19.60 0.74
CA ILE A 84 9.04 -19.76 -0.71
C ILE A 84 10.11 -19.00 -1.49
N GLU A 85 10.40 -17.76 -1.09
CA GLU A 85 11.41 -16.90 -1.70
C GLU A 85 12.41 -16.41 -0.64
N PRO A 86 13.48 -17.19 -0.38
CA PRO A 86 14.51 -16.81 0.58
C PRO A 86 15.22 -15.53 0.17
N ARG A 87 15.55 -14.69 1.17
CA ARG A 87 16.32 -13.46 0.93
C ARG A 87 17.71 -13.79 0.38
N GLU A 88 18.07 -13.13 -0.72
CA GLU A 88 19.42 -13.18 -1.28
C GLU A 88 20.44 -12.73 -0.24
N ARG A 89 21.53 -13.49 -0.07
CA ARG A 89 22.67 -13.07 0.75
C ARG A 89 23.34 -11.87 0.06
N GLU A 90 23.85 -10.90 0.82
CA GLU A 90 24.52 -9.73 0.20
C GLU A 90 25.68 -10.14 -0.71
N ASP A 91 26.36 -11.23 -0.38
CA ASP A 91 27.42 -11.85 -1.19
C ASP A 91 26.92 -12.26 -2.60
N GLU A 92 25.67 -12.70 -2.71
CA GLU A 92 25.03 -13.13 -3.96
C GLU A 92 24.57 -11.93 -4.79
N LYS A 93 24.17 -10.83 -4.15
CA LYS A 93 23.94 -9.54 -4.82
C LYS A 93 25.24 -9.02 -5.43
N ILE A 94 26.33 -9.02 -4.67
CA ILE A 94 27.66 -8.59 -5.14
C ILE A 94 28.16 -9.49 -6.28
N ALA A 95 27.91 -10.80 -6.22
CA ALA A 95 28.25 -11.70 -7.33
C ALA A 95 27.42 -11.40 -8.60
N ARG A 96 26.14 -11.03 -8.47
CA ARG A 96 25.26 -10.70 -9.60
C ARG A 96 25.57 -9.35 -10.22
N TYR A 97 25.79 -8.32 -9.41
CA TYR A 97 26.24 -7.00 -9.87
C TYR A 97 27.69 -7.04 -10.36
N GLY A 98 28.58 -7.75 -9.66
CA GLY A 98 29.98 -7.93 -10.02
C GLY A 98 30.18 -8.64 -11.35
N LYS A 99 29.32 -9.61 -11.72
CA LYS A 99 29.35 -10.25 -13.05
C LYS A 99 29.02 -9.28 -14.19
N HIS A 100 28.25 -8.22 -13.91
CA HIS A 100 27.85 -7.21 -14.89
C HIS A 100 28.90 -6.08 -15.06
N TYR A 101 29.83 -5.96 -14.11
CA TYR A 101 30.94 -4.98 -14.10
C TYR A 101 32.34 -5.61 -14.21
N TYR A 102 32.44 -6.93 -14.35
CA TYR A 102 33.71 -7.60 -14.64
C TYR A 102 34.02 -7.47 -16.14
N ASP A 103 34.69 -6.39 -16.50
CA ASP A 103 35.36 -6.26 -17.80
C ASP A 103 36.81 -6.77 -17.64
N PRO A 104 37.17 -7.93 -18.22
CA PRO A 104 38.54 -8.45 -18.17
C PRO A 104 39.57 -7.51 -18.82
N SER A 105 39.14 -6.54 -19.63
CA SER A 105 40.01 -5.55 -20.27
C SER A 105 40.38 -4.37 -19.36
N ALA A 106 39.62 -4.13 -18.27
CA ALA A 106 39.87 -3.01 -17.36
C ALA A 106 41.05 -3.25 -16.38
N VAL A 107 41.60 -4.47 -16.32
CA VAL A 107 42.71 -4.84 -15.41
C VAL A 107 44.09 -4.61 -16.05
N ALA A 108 44.17 -4.07 -17.27
CA ALA A 108 45.44 -3.67 -17.88
C ALA A 108 45.92 -2.32 -17.30
N LEU A 109 46.19 -2.26 -15.99
CA LEU A 109 46.96 -1.17 -15.41
C LEU A 109 48.45 -1.41 -15.63
N PRO A 110 49.25 -0.40 -16.02
CA PRO A 110 50.67 -0.57 -16.25
C PRO A 110 51.35 -1.03 -14.95
N VAL A 111 52.24 -2.00 -15.08
CA VAL A 111 53.14 -2.54 -14.04
C VAL A 111 53.92 -1.42 -13.35
N GLY A 112 53.34 -0.78 -12.34
CA GLY A 112 53.98 0.33 -11.64
C GLY A 112 53.21 0.90 -10.44
N TRP A 113 51.92 0.58 -10.28
CA TRP A 113 51.06 1.22 -9.26
C TRP A 113 50.63 0.30 -8.10
N HIS A 114 51.36 -0.80 -7.83
CA HIS A 114 51.00 -1.75 -6.76
C HIS A 114 51.28 -1.27 -5.33
N THR A 115 51.85 -0.07 -5.11
CA THR A 115 52.29 0.36 -3.78
C THR A 115 51.41 1.40 -3.08
N LEU A 116 50.23 1.72 -3.60
CA LEU A 116 49.33 2.67 -2.93
C LEU A 116 47.87 2.28 -3.14
N ILE A 117 47.37 1.29 -2.40
CA ILE A 117 46.01 1.25 -1.83
C ILE A 117 46.08 0.23 -0.68
N VAL A 118 46.58 0.69 0.47
CA VAL A 118 46.09 0.29 1.79
C VAL A 118 46.19 1.54 2.65
N PRO A 119 45.05 2.09 3.08
CA PRO A 119 44.82 2.38 4.49
C PRO A 119 44.01 1.26 5.15
#